data_AF-A0A525VRE2-F1
#
_entry.id   AF-A0A525VRE2-F1
#
_cell.length_a   1.000
_cell.length_b   1.000
_cell.length_c   1.000
_cell.angle_alpha   90.00
_cell.angle_beta   90.00
_cell.angle_gamma   90.00
#
_symmetry.space_group_name_H-M   'P 1'
#
loop_
_entity.id
_entity.type
_entity.pdbx_description
1 polymer ?
#
loop_
_entity_poly.entity_id
_entity_poly.type
_entity_poly.pdbx_seq_one_letter_code
_entity_poly.pdbx_strand_id
1 'polypeptide(L)'
;MESATINRLGVSIPVIADFQGTLTRGVTQDLGLDAISFLTDSAPPVGTSVSVLFYFSHNVAYMPLAGQVTDVTEEGGDLTAQFRIEVQLLSLGDTERRILESTFHELEVYLQSLGAPESSMRASARAELITTNPRAILSLFITDNPYHLPYRLPVGIDKEPDMVAEHVGWAPIPQKMQKATPAHPPLPSKMTPVRFSWRMVPQGFGLLTQVLRDLAIRFLPGPLARLFVTPITFAFIGHPRTLSDVPRKFPFAGLLPSHVVERWFRYQWPFVASYITGLTVANGTPTTGAMLISPLTTEQMIRNPRLARKRVLQTIQLAEKMGAKIAGLGAFTSIVTRDGRDLEGKVRLGLTTGNPHSAAIAVQNVLQAAALTNLSLPHATAAIVGGAGSVGSACAKMLSRLVANLLIIDIKKDALQDLITQLADQPAVVTGASSLDQVRNADIVIAATNNPHILLTAGHLKPGAIVIDAAQPKNVSEDIPRQRPDVVVIESAVVQTPDIDVHFDLDLAPGEALGCLSETMILTAIGWEGHYSLGKADPSHAAHIIAAGRTLGFRLARFRNSAGYVTDEHLLRIAQGRTV
;
A
#
# COMPACT_ATOMS: atom_id res chain seq x y z
N MET A 1 -34.61 40.71 -0.21
CA MET A 1 -33.38 40.59 0.60
C MET A 1 -32.49 39.63 -0.15
N GLU A 2 -31.53 40.15 -0.90
CA GLU A 2 -30.45 39.35 -1.50
C GLU A 2 -29.68 38.70 -0.35
N SER A 3 -29.67 37.37 -0.31
CA SER A 3 -28.78 36.61 0.56
C SER A 3 -27.37 36.92 0.10
N ALA A 4 -26.59 37.60 0.94
CA ALA A 4 -25.16 37.72 0.72
C ALA A 4 -24.57 36.31 0.72
N THR A 5 -24.29 35.78 -0.47
CA THR A 5 -23.52 34.54 -0.64
C THR A 5 -22.18 34.73 0.06
N ILE A 6 -22.02 34.11 1.21
CA ILE A 6 -20.78 34.12 1.97
C ILE A 6 -19.78 33.28 1.18
N ASN A 7 -18.77 33.94 0.60
CA ASN A 7 -17.77 33.26 -0.23
C ASN A 7 -16.84 32.34 0.58
N ARG A 8 -16.70 32.53 1.90
CA ARG A 8 -15.84 31.72 2.78
C ARG A 8 -16.42 31.57 4.19
N LEU A 9 -16.56 30.33 4.66
CA LEU A 9 -17.03 29.95 5.99
C LEU A 9 -15.84 29.56 6.87
N GLY A 10 -15.56 30.37 7.90
CA GLY A 10 -14.50 30.10 8.87
C GLY A 10 -14.86 28.97 9.84
N VAL A 11 -14.32 27.77 9.61
CA VAL A 11 -14.61 26.54 10.38
C VAL A 11 -13.38 25.64 10.46
N SER A 12 -13.20 24.98 11.61
CA SER A 12 -12.09 24.05 11.85
C SER A 12 -12.54 22.61 11.67
N ILE A 13 -12.26 21.98 10.52
CA ILE A 13 -12.58 20.58 10.17
C ILE A 13 -11.28 19.79 9.94
N PRO A 14 -11.12 18.52 10.42
CA PRO A 14 -9.94 17.73 10.23
C PRO A 14 -9.70 17.56 8.74
N VAL A 15 -8.46 17.82 8.38
CA VAL A 15 -7.93 17.51 7.07
C VAL A 15 -6.93 16.39 7.27
N ILE A 16 -7.03 15.34 6.45
CA ILE A 16 -5.89 14.47 6.19
C ILE A 16 -5.32 14.90 4.86
N ALA A 17 -4.02 15.08 4.78
CA ALA A 17 -3.36 15.32 3.50
C ALA A 17 -2.31 14.26 3.17
N ASP A 18 -2.22 13.93 1.88
CA ASP A 18 -1.16 13.11 1.29
C ASP A 18 -0.46 13.95 0.21
N PHE A 19 0.70 14.48 0.57
CA PHE A 19 1.55 15.26 -0.31
C PHE A 19 2.88 14.56 -0.50
N GLN A 20 3.19 14.19 -1.74
CA GLN A 20 4.43 13.51 -2.10
C GLN A 20 4.70 12.29 -1.21
N GLY A 21 3.66 11.52 -0.89
CA GLY A 21 3.73 10.32 -0.04
C GLY A 21 3.82 10.59 1.45
N THR A 22 3.91 11.85 1.88
CA THR A 22 3.88 12.24 3.30
C THR A 22 2.44 12.41 3.75
N LEU A 23 2.06 11.64 4.77
CA LEU A 23 0.73 11.70 5.37
C LEU A 23 0.74 12.65 6.56
N THR A 24 -0.16 13.63 6.50
CA THR A 24 -0.27 14.70 7.49
C THR A 24 -1.70 14.89 7.97
N ARG A 25 -1.81 15.53 9.13
CA ARG A 25 -3.09 15.94 9.71
C ARG A 25 -3.10 17.45 9.82
N GLY A 26 -4.25 18.01 9.52
CA GLY A 26 -4.49 19.43 9.53
C GLY A 26 -5.89 19.79 9.97
N VAL A 27 -6.19 21.08 9.91
CA VAL A 27 -7.53 21.63 10.16
C VAL A 27 -7.83 22.74 9.17
N THR A 28 -9.05 22.78 8.64
CA THR A 28 -9.50 23.90 7.83
C THR A 28 -9.48 25.20 8.63
N GLN A 29 -9.24 26.31 7.94
CA GLN A 29 -9.44 27.66 8.44
C GLN A 29 -10.73 28.20 7.81
N ASP A 30 -10.81 28.12 6.49
CA ASP A 30 -11.94 28.61 5.69
C ASP A 30 -12.38 27.56 4.65
N LEU A 31 -13.68 27.43 4.48
CA LEU A 31 -14.32 26.64 3.41
C LEU A 31 -15.17 27.53 2.53
N GLY A 32 -14.87 27.57 1.23
CA GLY A 32 -15.64 28.26 0.21
C GLY A 32 -16.04 27.31 -0.92
N LEU A 33 -16.92 27.80 -1.80
CA LEU A 33 -17.32 27.08 -3.02
C LEU A 33 -16.21 27.08 -4.08
N ASP A 34 -15.32 28.07 -4.02
CA ASP A 34 -14.23 28.31 -4.94
C ASP A 34 -12.87 28.06 -4.31
N ALA A 35 -12.72 28.14 -2.99
CA ALA A 35 -11.44 27.98 -2.33
C ALA A 35 -11.53 27.31 -0.95
N ILE A 36 -10.44 26.64 -0.56
CA ILE A 36 -10.28 26.00 0.75
C ILE A 36 -8.95 26.47 1.36
N SER A 37 -8.99 26.88 2.62
CA SER A 37 -7.79 27.21 3.41
C SER A 37 -7.65 26.24 4.57
N PHE A 38 -6.45 25.70 4.80
CA PHE A 38 -6.20 24.80 5.93
C PHE A 38 -4.75 24.87 6.45
N LEU A 39 -4.56 24.51 7.71
CA LEU A 39 -3.27 24.37 8.37
C LEU A 39 -2.84 22.90 8.42
N THR A 40 -1.56 22.62 8.18
CA THR A 40 -0.98 21.26 8.28
C THR A 40 0.53 21.34 8.56
N ASP A 41 1.16 20.24 8.93
CA ASP A 41 2.60 20.11 9.20
C ASP A 41 3.48 19.77 7.97
N SER A 42 2.92 19.75 6.76
CA SER A 42 3.67 19.57 5.51
C SER A 42 3.04 20.37 4.38
N ALA A 43 3.88 20.94 3.52
CA ALA A 43 3.43 21.71 2.39
C ALA A 43 3.78 21.05 1.05
N PRO A 44 2.83 20.96 0.10
CA PRO A 44 3.13 20.70 -1.30
C PRO A 44 3.67 21.99 -1.96
N PRO A 45 4.37 21.88 -3.11
CA PRO A 45 4.73 23.05 -3.91
C PRO A 45 3.50 23.84 -4.39
N VAL A 46 3.61 25.17 -4.48
CA VAL A 46 2.61 26.00 -5.15
C VAL A 46 2.44 25.55 -6.60
N GLY A 47 1.20 25.50 -7.08
CA GLY A 47 0.81 25.01 -8.40
C GLY A 47 0.49 23.51 -8.45
N THR A 48 0.69 22.76 -7.36
CA THR A 48 0.35 21.33 -7.29
C THR A 48 -1.15 21.11 -7.49
N SER A 49 -1.52 20.24 -8.44
CA SER A 49 -2.90 19.79 -8.60
C SER A 49 -3.25 18.79 -7.50
N VAL A 50 -4.42 18.98 -6.89
CA VAL A 50 -4.88 18.16 -5.77
C VAL A 50 -6.32 17.66 -6.00
N SER A 51 -6.61 16.49 -5.46
CA SER A 51 -7.98 16.02 -5.25
C SER A 51 -8.41 16.32 -3.83
N VAL A 52 -9.62 16.83 -3.65
CA VAL A 52 -10.23 17.15 -2.35
C VAL A 52 -11.47 16.30 -2.17
N LEU A 53 -11.51 15.48 -1.12
CA LEU A 53 -12.63 14.60 -0.82
C LEU A 53 -13.31 15.06 0.47
N PHE A 54 -14.62 15.29 0.39
CA PHE A 54 -15.46 15.57 1.55
C PHE A 54 -16.09 14.27 2.08
N TYR A 55 -15.97 14.04 3.39
CA TYR A 55 -16.62 12.94 4.10
C TYR A 55 -17.80 13.47 4.92
N PHE A 56 -18.98 12.90 4.70
CA PHE A 56 -20.23 13.31 5.36
C PHE A 56 -20.74 12.24 6.33
N SER A 57 -21.52 12.65 7.34
CA SER A 57 -21.95 11.77 8.43
C SER A 57 -22.95 10.67 8.03
N HIS A 58 -23.92 10.93 7.13
CA HIS A 58 -24.86 9.91 6.65
C HIS A 58 -25.28 10.17 5.20
N ASN A 59 -25.42 9.11 4.39
CA ASN A 59 -26.16 9.02 3.11
C ASN A 59 -25.91 10.10 2.04
N VAL A 60 -25.00 11.04 2.26
CA VAL A 60 -24.55 12.03 1.29
C VAL A 60 -23.25 11.52 0.70
N ALA A 61 -23.29 11.36 -0.62
CA ALA A 61 -22.21 10.85 -1.42
C ALA A 61 -20.87 11.50 -1.05
N TYR A 62 -19.81 10.69 -0.99
CA TYR A 62 -18.45 11.19 -1.06
C TYR A 62 -18.37 12.17 -2.25
N MET A 63 -17.83 13.37 -2.03
CA MET A 63 -17.79 14.40 -3.07
C MET A 63 -16.34 14.76 -3.38
N PRO A 64 -15.82 14.25 -4.52
CA PRO A 64 -14.47 14.54 -4.95
C PRO A 64 -14.42 15.77 -5.84
N LEU A 65 -13.57 16.71 -5.48
CA LEU A 65 -13.33 17.92 -6.24
C LEU A 65 -11.87 17.96 -6.67
N ALA A 66 -11.62 18.62 -7.80
CA ALA A 66 -10.27 18.93 -8.24
C ALA A 66 -9.93 20.37 -7.85
N GLY A 67 -8.68 20.60 -7.47
CA GLY A 67 -8.18 21.92 -7.15
C GLY A 67 -6.69 22.07 -7.43
N GLN A 68 -6.19 23.27 -7.17
CA GLN A 68 -4.78 23.62 -7.31
C GLN A 68 -4.32 24.42 -6.10
N VAL A 69 -3.15 24.09 -5.57
CA VAL A 69 -2.51 24.85 -4.50
C VAL A 69 -2.06 26.21 -5.05
N THR A 70 -2.60 27.30 -4.53
CA THR A 70 -2.31 28.67 -5.00
C THR A 70 -1.35 29.42 -4.10
N ASP A 71 -1.32 29.10 -2.81
CA ASP A 71 -0.41 29.72 -1.85
C ASP A 71 -0.03 28.76 -0.73
N VAL A 72 1.19 28.93 -0.22
CA VAL A 72 1.72 28.22 0.94
C VAL A 72 2.48 29.20 1.80
N THR A 73 1.97 29.47 3.00
CA THR A 73 2.59 30.37 3.97
C THR A 73 3.03 29.57 5.19
N GLU A 74 4.30 29.70 5.61
CA GLU A 74 4.78 29.14 6.87
C GLU A 74 4.31 30.01 8.05
N GLU A 75 3.60 29.41 8.99
CA GLU A 75 3.11 30.04 10.21
C GLU A 75 4.12 29.74 11.34
N GLY A 76 4.68 30.80 11.94
CA GLY A 76 5.73 30.68 12.96
C GLY A 76 5.22 30.05 14.26
N GLY A 77 5.84 28.94 14.68
CA GLY A 77 5.62 28.28 15.97
C GLY A 77 6.89 27.63 16.52
N ASP A 78 7.06 27.64 17.85
CA ASP A 78 8.34 27.36 18.55
C ASP A 78 8.87 25.91 18.45
N LEU A 79 8.14 24.94 17.87
CA LEU A 79 8.52 23.51 17.94
C LEU A 79 8.34 22.69 16.65
N THR A 80 7.39 23.03 15.76
CA THR A 80 7.18 22.36 14.46
C THR A 80 6.62 23.35 13.45
N ALA A 81 7.22 23.42 12.26
CA ALA A 81 6.72 24.27 11.17
C ALA A 81 5.27 23.90 10.83
N GLN A 82 4.37 24.88 10.88
CA GLN A 82 3.01 24.75 10.38
C GLN A 82 2.89 25.54 9.09
N PHE A 83 2.12 25.01 8.14
CA PHE A 83 1.90 25.63 6.85
C PHE A 83 0.41 25.90 6.67
N ARG A 84 0.08 27.14 6.31
CA ARG A 84 -1.21 27.51 5.75
C ARG A 84 -1.18 27.25 4.25
N ILE A 85 -2.14 26.46 3.78
CA ILE A 85 -2.28 26.09 2.38
C ILE A 85 -3.60 26.65 1.86
N GLU A 86 -3.53 27.41 0.77
CA GLU A 86 -4.69 27.84 0.00
C GLU A 86 -4.84 26.94 -1.23
N VAL A 87 -6.02 26.35 -1.41
CA VAL A 87 -6.40 25.54 -2.56
C VAL A 87 -7.55 26.23 -3.28
N GLN A 88 -7.34 26.56 -4.55
CA GLN A 88 -8.40 26.99 -5.45
C GLN A 88 -9.07 25.75 -6.05
N LEU A 89 -10.38 25.61 -5.85
CA LEU A 89 -11.19 24.58 -6.47
C LEU A 89 -11.44 24.93 -7.94
N LEU A 90 -11.49 23.91 -8.79
CA LEU A 90 -11.97 24.04 -10.16
C LEU A 90 -13.49 24.29 -10.17
N SER A 91 -14.03 24.72 -11.30
CA SER A 91 -15.47 25.01 -11.44
C SER A 91 -16.33 23.81 -11.07
N LEU A 92 -17.15 23.98 -10.03
CA LEU A 92 -18.12 22.98 -9.57
C LEU A 92 -19.26 22.81 -10.58
N GLY A 93 -19.74 21.57 -10.75
CA GLY A 93 -21.01 21.32 -11.42
C GLY A 93 -22.21 21.80 -10.59
N ASP A 94 -23.37 21.98 -11.21
CA ASP A 94 -24.57 22.51 -10.55
C ASP A 94 -25.04 21.66 -9.36
N THR A 95 -24.85 20.35 -9.41
CA THR A 95 -25.23 19.43 -8.33
C THR A 95 -24.27 19.56 -7.15
N GLU A 96 -22.96 19.56 -7.40
CA GLU A 96 -21.90 19.72 -6.38
C GLU A 96 -22.03 21.06 -5.67
N ARG A 97 -22.23 22.14 -6.45
CA ARG A 97 -22.47 23.48 -5.92
C ARG A 97 -23.67 23.51 -4.98
N ARG A 98 -24.83 22.98 -5.40
CA ARG A 98 -26.05 22.97 -4.57
C ARG A 98 -25.88 22.16 -3.29
N ILE A 99 -25.17 21.03 -3.34
CA ILE A 99 -24.89 20.21 -2.15
C ILE A 99 -24.01 20.99 -1.17
N LEU A 100 -22.93 21.61 -1.65
CA LEU A 100 -22.05 22.41 -0.80
C LEU A 100 -22.74 23.65 -0.23
N GLU A 101 -23.49 24.39 -1.05
CA GLU A 101 -24.27 25.56 -0.61
C GLU A 101 -25.23 25.18 0.53
N SER A 102 -26.01 24.11 0.34
CA SER A 102 -26.92 23.61 1.38
C SER A 102 -26.16 23.22 2.66
N THR A 103 -25.02 22.54 2.51
CA THR A 103 -24.23 22.06 3.65
C THR A 103 -23.59 23.22 4.42
N PHE A 104 -22.98 24.17 3.70
CA PHE A 104 -22.35 25.34 4.30
C PHE A 104 -23.39 26.23 4.99
N HIS A 105 -24.58 26.38 4.39
CA HIS A 105 -25.68 27.11 5.01
C HIS A 105 -26.16 26.43 6.31
N GLU A 106 -26.37 25.11 6.31
CA GLU A 106 -26.74 24.36 7.52
C GLU A 106 -25.66 24.50 8.62
N LEU A 107 -24.39 24.41 8.24
CA LEU A 107 -23.26 24.57 9.16
C LEU A 107 -23.18 25.98 9.74
N GLU A 108 -23.42 27.00 8.92
CA GLU A 108 -23.44 28.40 9.35
C GLU A 108 -24.58 28.68 10.34
N VAL A 109 -25.81 28.28 10.00
CA VAL A 109 -26.99 28.46 10.88
C VAL A 109 -26.74 27.83 12.25
N TYR A 110 -26.12 26.65 12.28
CA TYR A 110 -25.74 26.02 13.54
C TYR A 110 -24.67 26.81 14.31
N LEU A 111 -23.59 27.23 13.64
CA LEU A 111 -22.54 28.04 14.28
C LEU A 111 -23.10 29.35 14.87
N GLN A 112 -24.06 29.97 14.20
CA GLN A 112 -24.78 31.14 14.70
C GLN A 112 -25.63 30.81 15.94
N SER A 113 -26.31 29.65 15.95
CA SER A 113 -27.16 29.22 17.07
C SER A 113 -26.41 29.01 18.39
N LEU A 114 -25.12 28.68 18.31
CA LEU A 114 -24.24 28.46 19.47
C LEU A 114 -23.75 29.77 20.11
N GLY A 115 -24.03 30.92 19.51
CA GLY A 115 -23.62 32.22 20.05
C GLY A 115 -22.10 32.37 20.19
N ALA A 116 -21.30 31.72 19.33
CA ALA A 116 -19.84 31.71 19.36
C ALA A 116 -19.24 32.75 18.38
N PRO A 117 -18.98 34.00 18.80
CA PRO A 117 -18.45 35.05 17.93
C PRO A 117 -16.98 34.87 17.53
N GLU A 118 -16.19 34.08 18.29
CA GLU A 118 -14.75 33.93 18.08
C GLU A 118 -14.36 32.56 17.50
N SER A 119 -13.29 32.53 16.68
CA SER A 119 -12.79 31.35 15.97
C SER A 119 -12.40 30.18 16.89
N SER A 120 -11.92 30.45 18.10
CA SER A 120 -11.55 29.44 19.10
C SER A 120 -12.76 28.73 19.72
N MET A 121 -13.86 29.46 19.98
CA MET A 121 -15.12 28.89 20.49
C MET A 121 -15.84 28.04 19.43
N ARG A 122 -15.66 28.33 18.13
CA ARG A 122 -16.17 27.52 17.02
C ARG A 122 -15.54 26.13 16.94
N ALA A 123 -14.32 25.93 17.46
CA ALA A 123 -13.65 24.62 17.48
C ALA A 123 -14.28 23.65 18.50
N SER A 124 -14.57 24.12 19.73
CA SER A 124 -15.18 23.30 20.79
C SER A 124 -16.65 22.96 20.53
N ALA A 125 -17.43 23.92 20.01
CA ALA A 125 -18.85 23.73 19.74
C ALA A 125 -19.14 22.75 18.56
N ARG A 126 -18.08 22.35 17.85
CA ARG A 126 -18.11 21.50 16.66
C ARG A 126 -17.87 20.02 16.94
N ALA A 127 -17.21 19.67 18.06
CA ALA A 127 -17.19 18.28 18.53
C ALA A 127 -18.61 17.75 18.80
N GLU A 128 -19.51 18.64 19.22
CA GLU A 128 -20.92 18.36 19.49
C GLU A 128 -21.80 18.35 18.20
N LEU A 129 -21.39 19.02 17.12
CA LEU A 129 -22.10 18.98 15.83
C LEU A 129 -21.97 17.61 15.14
N ILE A 130 -20.76 17.04 15.14
CA ILE A 130 -20.42 15.79 14.43
C ILE A 130 -21.28 14.62 14.91
N THR A 131 -21.71 14.64 16.17
CA THR A 131 -22.54 13.62 16.80
C THR A 131 -24.04 13.81 16.59
N THR A 132 -24.50 14.99 16.16
CA THR A 132 -25.90 15.41 16.33
C THR A 132 -26.60 15.80 15.03
N ASN A 133 -25.85 16.13 13.96
CA ASN A 133 -26.41 16.50 12.65
C ASN A 133 -26.12 15.43 11.54
N PRO A 134 -27.15 14.88 10.88
CA PRO A 134 -27.00 13.84 9.85
C PRO A 134 -26.36 14.29 8.51
N ARG A 135 -26.12 15.60 8.29
CA ARG A 135 -25.48 16.13 7.06
C ARG A 135 -24.12 16.80 7.29
N ALA A 136 -23.54 16.67 8.49
CA ALA A 136 -22.29 17.33 8.82
C ALA A 136 -21.10 16.81 8.01
N ILE A 137 -20.22 17.73 7.59
CA ILE A 137 -18.88 17.41 7.07
C ILE A 137 -18.03 16.93 8.24
N LEU A 138 -17.63 15.66 8.20
CA LEU A 138 -16.81 15.02 9.22
C LEU A 138 -15.33 15.43 9.08
N SER A 139 -14.81 15.32 7.87
CA SER A 139 -13.40 15.53 7.55
C SER A 139 -13.20 15.76 6.05
N LEU A 140 -12.03 16.28 5.68
CA LEU A 140 -11.55 16.34 4.31
C LEU A 140 -10.33 15.41 4.13
N PHE A 141 -10.19 14.80 2.96
CA PHE A 141 -8.94 14.18 2.51
C PHE A 141 -8.43 14.91 1.27
N ILE A 142 -7.21 15.44 1.32
CA ILE A 142 -6.61 16.18 0.22
C ILE A 142 -5.37 15.44 -0.25
N THR A 143 -5.22 15.20 -1.54
CA THR A 143 -4.06 14.45 -2.04
C THR A 143 -3.58 14.96 -3.38
N ASP A 144 -2.26 15.00 -3.54
CA ASP A 144 -1.61 15.20 -4.84
C ASP A 144 -1.46 13.91 -5.66
N ASN A 145 -1.95 12.78 -5.13
CA ASN A 145 -1.88 11.50 -5.81
C ASN A 145 -2.91 11.45 -6.96
N PRO A 146 -2.48 11.51 -8.23
CA PRO A 146 -3.40 11.71 -9.36
C PRO A 146 -4.23 10.47 -9.72
N TYR A 147 -3.93 9.32 -9.11
CA TYR A 147 -4.41 8.02 -9.57
C TYR A 147 -5.04 7.27 -8.39
N HIS A 148 -6.22 6.69 -8.63
CA HIS A 148 -6.93 5.71 -7.77
C HIS A 148 -8.13 6.15 -6.94
N LEU A 149 -8.80 7.24 -7.31
CA LEU A 149 -10.21 7.36 -6.95
C LEU A 149 -11.04 7.31 -8.24
N PRO A 150 -11.82 6.24 -8.48
CA PRO A 150 -12.60 6.09 -9.70
C PRO A 150 -13.74 7.10 -9.66
N TYR A 151 -13.69 8.13 -10.51
CA TYR A 151 -14.78 9.09 -10.60
C TYR A 151 -15.42 9.12 -11.99
N ARG A 152 -16.50 8.34 -12.09
CA ARG A 152 -17.80 8.77 -12.61
C ARG A 152 -18.86 8.08 -11.74
N LEU A 153 -19.64 8.83 -10.97
CA LEU A 153 -20.91 8.30 -10.48
C LEU A 153 -21.83 8.12 -11.70
N PRO A 154 -22.55 7.00 -11.85
CA PRO A 154 -23.66 6.93 -12.78
C PRO A 154 -24.73 7.88 -12.26
N VAL A 155 -24.80 9.08 -12.82
CA VAL A 155 -25.98 9.92 -12.68
C VAL A 155 -27.09 9.16 -13.41
N GLY A 156 -28.01 8.60 -12.65
CA GLY A 156 -29.26 8.12 -13.20
C GLY A 156 -29.96 9.29 -13.90
N ILE A 157 -30.56 8.97 -15.06
CA ILE A 157 -31.43 9.77 -15.94
C ILE A 157 -30.74 10.24 -17.25
N ASP A 158 -30.97 9.41 -18.26
CA ASP A 158 -31.22 9.69 -19.69
C ASP A 158 -30.42 10.73 -20.49
N LYS A 159 -29.94 10.19 -21.63
CA LYS A 159 -29.47 10.83 -22.87
C LYS A 159 -28.10 11.51 -22.82
N GLU A 160 -27.14 10.86 -23.50
CA GLU A 160 -25.98 11.52 -24.09
C GLU A 160 -26.43 12.73 -24.94
N PRO A 161 -25.77 13.88 -24.79
CA PRO A 161 -25.59 14.80 -25.89
C PRO A 161 -24.12 14.79 -26.30
N ASP A 162 -23.90 14.43 -27.56
CA ASP A 162 -22.77 14.90 -28.36
C ASP A 162 -22.54 16.40 -28.10
N MET A 163 -21.30 16.83 -27.84
CA MET A 163 -20.73 18.07 -28.38
C MET A 163 -19.21 18.16 -28.13
N VAL A 164 -18.48 18.05 -29.23
CA VAL A 164 -17.48 19.02 -29.73
C VAL A 164 -16.79 19.91 -28.69
N ALA A 165 -15.51 19.66 -28.44
CA ALA A 165 -14.56 20.64 -27.91
C ALA A 165 -13.29 20.64 -28.77
N GLU A 166 -12.96 21.83 -29.28
CA GLU A 166 -11.85 22.11 -30.19
C GLU A 166 -10.48 21.85 -29.55
N HIS A 167 -9.56 21.39 -30.40
CA HIS A 167 -8.19 21.03 -30.06
C HIS A 167 -7.29 22.24 -29.76
N VAL A 168 -6.55 22.17 -28.65
CA VAL A 168 -5.18 22.72 -28.54
C VAL A 168 -4.26 21.55 -28.17
N GLY A 169 -3.18 21.40 -28.93
CA GLY A 169 -2.61 20.11 -29.31
C GLY A 169 -1.65 19.46 -28.32
N TRP A 170 -1.81 18.14 -28.20
CA TRP A 170 -0.74 17.19 -27.92
C TRP A 170 -0.77 16.12 -29.03
N ALA A 171 0.38 15.77 -29.59
CA ALA A 171 0.51 14.86 -30.73
C ALA A 171 -0.21 13.51 -30.52
N PRO A 172 -0.91 12.98 -31.55
CA PRO A 172 -1.76 11.81 -31.40
C PRO A 172 -0.96 10.50 -31.30
N ILE A 173 -1.34 9.70 -30.30
CA ILE A 173 -1.00 8.28 -30.17
C ILE A 173 -1.69 7.52 -31.34
N PRO A 174 -1.02 6.57 -32.02
CA PRO A 174 -1.59 5.88 -33.19
C PRO A 174 -2.94 5.20 -32.92
N GLN A 175 -3.91 5.45 -33.80
CA GLN A 175 -5.33 5.08 -33.76
C GLN A 175 -5.67 3.56 -33.82
N LYS A 176 -4.78 2.66 -33.42
CA LYS A 176 -5.07 1.20 -33.40
C LYS A 176 -5.55 0.65 -32.05
N MET A 177 -5.85 1.51 -31.07
CA MET A 177 -6.25 1.13 -29.71
C MET A 177 -7.66 1.57 -29.28
N GLN A 178 -8.56 1.91 -30.22
CA GLN A 178 -9.96 2.23 -29.91
C GLN A 178 -10.90 1.19 -30.54
N LYS A 179 -10.93 0.00 -29.96
CA LYS A 179 -12.06 -0.96 -29.96
C LYS A 179 -11.66 -2.19 -29.16
N ALA A 180 -11.62 -2.05 -27.84
CA ALA A 180 -11.79 -3.15 -26.91
C ALA A 180 -12.01 -2.55 -25.52
N THR A 181 -13.22 -2.66 -24.98
CA THR A 181 -13.38 -2.74 -23.53
C THR A 181 -12.63 -4.01 -23.12
N PRO A 182 -11.50 -3.95 -22.40
CA PRO A 182 -10.77 -5.17 -22.11
C PRO A 182 -11.57 -5.95 -21.07
N ALA A 183 -12.14 -7.08 -21.47
CA ALA A 183 -12.60 -8.10 -20.55
C ALA A 183 -11.46 -8.43 -19.58
N HIS A 184 -11.78 -8.45 -18.28
CA HIS A 184 -10.79 -8.60 -17.23
C HIS A 184 -10.05 -9.93 -17.35
N PRO A 185 -8.69 -9.95 -17.31
CA PRO A 185 -7.97 -11.19 -17.21
C PRO A 185 -8.34 -11.87 -15.88
N PRO A 186 -8.75 -13.15 -15.88
CA PRO A 186 -9.01 -13.87 -14.65
C PRO A 186 -7.71 -14.00 -13.85
N LEU A 187 -7.81 -13.89 -12.52
CA LEU A 187 -6.72 -14.28 -11.62
C LEU A 187 -6.32 -15.74 -11.93
N PRO A 188 -5.02 -16.08 -11.82
CA PRO A 188 -4.61 -17.48 -11.98
C PRO A 188 -5.37 -18.35 -10.97
N SER A 189 -6.10 -19.34 -11.48
CA SER A 189 -6.82 -20.32 -10.65
C SER A 189 -5.84 -21.11 -9.79
N LYS A 190 -6.24 -21.46 -8.55
CA LYS A 190 -5.50 -22.38 -7.66
C LYS A 190 -4.90 -23.54 -8.47
N MET A 191 -3.59 -23.79 -8.31
CA MET A 191 -2.81 -24.75 -9.11
C MET A 191 -3.62 -26.02 -9.41
N THR A 192 -3.93 -26.25 -10.68
CA THR A 192 -4.50 -27.52 -11.14
C THR A 192 -3.53 -28.66 -10.81
N PRO A 193 -4.02 -29.84 -10.39
CA PRO A 193 -3.17 -30.99 -10.09
C PRO A 193 -2.28 -31.32 -11.29
N VAL A 194 -0.97 -31.27 -11.08
CA VAL A 194 0.03 -31.49 -12.13
C VAL A 194 -0.07 -32.94 -12.60
N ARG A 195 -0.46 -33.15 -13.86
CA ARG A 195 -0.41 -34.46 -14.52
C ARG A 195 0.91 -34.60 -15.27
N PHE A 196 1.48 -35.80 -15.23
CA PHE A 196 2.72 -36.10 -15.97
C PHE A 196 2.54 -35.83 -17.46
N SER A 197 3.53 -35.17 -18.07
CA SER A 197 3.58 -34.91 -19.51
C SER A 197 5.01 -35.14 -20.01
N TRP A 198 5.14 -35.77 -21.17
CA TRP A 198 6.44 -36.01 -21.82
C TRP A 198 7.19 -34.71 -22.14
N ARG A 199 6.50 -33.56 -22.22
CA ARG A 199 7.13 -32.23 -22.37
C ARG A 199 7.92 -31.77 -21.13
N MET A 200 7.69 -32.39 -19.97
CA MET A 200 8.42 -32.08 -18.73
C MET A 200 9.84 -32.64 -18.71
N VAL A 201 10.13 -33.69 -19.50
CA VAL A 201 11.45 -34.32 -19.49
C VAL A 201 12.53 -33.38 -20.05
N PRO A 202 12.39 -32.78 -21.25
CA PRO A 202 13.36 -31.79 -21.74
C PRO A 202 13.45 -30.54 -20.85
N GLN A 203 12.31 -30.08 -20.31
CA GLN A 203 12.28 -28.94 -19.37
C GLN A 203 13.05 -29.26 -18.09
N GLY A 204 12.91 -30.48 -17.56
CA GLY A 204 13.65 -30.96 -16.39
C GLY A 204 15.16 -30.98 -16.63
N PHE A 205 15.61 -31.43 -17.81
CA PHE A 205 17.03 -31.33 -18.20
C PHE A 205 17.51 -29.88 -18.26
N GLY A 206 16.73 -28.97 -18.85
CA GLY A 206 17.07 -27.53 -18.89
C GLY A 206 17.14 -26.89 -17.49
N LEU A 207 16.25 -27.26 -16.58
CA LEU A 207 16.28 -26.80 -15.19
C LEU A 207 17.46 -27.39 -14.42
N LEU A 208 17.82 -28.66 -14.67
CA LEU A 208 18.98 -29.29 -14.05
C LEU A 208 20.28 -28.64 -14.53
N THR A 209 20.44 -28.39 -15.83
CA THR A 209 21.61 -27.67 -16.36
C THR A 209 21.68 -26.26 -15.79
N GLN A 210 20.54 -25.57 -15.63
CA GLN A 210 20.48 -24.27 -14.98
C GLN A 210 20.98 -24.33 -13.52
N VAL A 211 20.48 -25.29 -12.72
CA VAL A 211 20.91 -25.46 -11.33
C VAL A 211 22.39 -25.83 -11.23
N LEU A 212 22.90 -26.69 -12.12
CA LEU A 212 24.32 -27.04 -12.18
C LEU A 212 25.20 -25.85 -12.58
N ARG A 213 24.74 -25.04 -13.54
CA ARG A 213 25.40 -23.79 -13.93
C ARG A 213 25.47 -22.84 -12.73
N ASP A 214 24.34 -22.59 -12.06
CA ASP A 214 24.23 -21.71 -10.89
C ASP A 214 25.12 -22.22 -9.72
N LEU A 215 25.24 -23.54 -9.57
CA LEU A 215 26.20 -24.17 -8.66
C LEU A 215 27.66 -23.92 -9.06
N ALA A 216 28.00 -24.01 -10.35
CA ALA A 216 29.36 -23.76 -10.84
C ALA A 216 29.77 -22.29 -10.65
N ILE A 217 28.86 -21.34 -10.92
CA ILE A 217 29.06 -19.89 -10.72
C ILE A 217 29.47 -19.55 -9.29
N ARG A 218 28.94 -20.28 -8.32
CA ARG A 218 29.32 -20.15 -6.91
C ARG A 218 30.82 -20.31 -6.70
N PHE A 219 31.51 -21.17 -7.45
CA PHE A 219 32.94 -21.41 -7.29
C PHE A 219 33.80 -20.55 -8.23
N LEU A 220 33.19 -19.89 -9.21
CA LEU A 220 33.88 -19.00 -10.15
C LEU A 220 34.08 -17.59 -9.56
N PRO A 221 35.19 -16.90 -9.91
CA PRO A 221 35.36 -15.46 -9.72
C PRO A 221 34.29 -14.66 -10.47
N GLY A 222 33.91 -13.49 -9.96
CA GLY A 222 32.83 -12.65 -10.52
C GLY A 222 32.95 -12.35 -12.03
N PRO A 223 34.11 -11.90 -12.54
CA PRO A 223 34.27 -11.65 -13.98
C PRO A 223 34.04 -12.89 -14.84
N LEU A 224 34.49 -14.07 -14.39
CA LEU A 224 34.30 -15.33 -15.10
C LEU A 224 32.84 -15.81 -15.02
N ALA A 225 32.18 -15.64 -13.87
CA ALA A 225 30.77 -15.97 -13.72
C ALA A 225 29.87 -15.22 -14.72
N ARG A 226 30.18 -13.95 -15.00
CA ARG A 226 29.42 -13.10 -15.93
C ARG A 226 29.56 -13.51 -17.41
N LEU A 227 30.50 -14.39 -17.75
CA LEU A 227 30.56 -15.00 -19.08
C LEU A 227 29.50 -16.09 -19.29
N PHE A 228 28.98 -16.65 -18.20
CA PHE A 228 28.03 -17.76 -18.21
C PHE A 228 26.61 -17.36 -17.78
N VAL A 229 26.39 -16.09 -17.42
CA VAL A 229 25.14 -15.57 -16.85
C VAL A 229 24.90 -14.16 -17.34
N THR A 230 23.64 -13.83 -17.62
CA THR A 230 23.21 -12.44 -17.85
C THR A 230 23.58 -11.57 -16.64
N PRO A 231 24.41 -10.52 -16.84
CA PRO A 231 24.68 -9.55 -15.79
C PRO A 231 23.38 -8.89 -15.31
N ILE A 232 23.28 -8.66 -13.99
CA ILE A 232 22.13 -8.02 -13.37
C ILE A 232 22.56 -6.76 -12.63
N THR A 233 21.66 -5.80 -12.49
CA THR A 233 21.88 -4.57 -11.71
C THR A 233 21.24 -4.65 -10.33
N PHE A 234 20.19 -5.45 -10.17
CA PHE A 234 19.52 -5.67 -8.89
C PHE A 234 19.08 -7.11 -8.72
N ALA A 235 18.84 -7.51 -7.48
CA ALA A 235 18.38 -8.83 -7.13
C ALA A 235 17.22 -8.79 -6.13
N PHE A 236 16.27 -9.70 -6.26
CA PHE A 236 15.25 -9.94 -5.24
C PHE A 236 15.41 -11.35 -4.68
N ILE A 237 15.64 -11.44 -3.37
CA ILE A 237 15.92 -12.69 -2.67
C ILE A 237 14.61 -13.26 -2.12
N GLY A 238 14.06 -14.25 -2.83
CA GLY A 238 12.85 -14.97 -2.44
C GLY A 238 13.15 -16.33 -1.80
N HIS A 239 12.09 -16.98 -1.31
CA HIS A 239 12.10 -18.36 -0.84
C HIS A 239 10.71 -18.97 -1.01
N PRO A 240 10.55 -20.29 -1.18
CA PRO A 240 9.23 -20.92 -1.25
C PRO A 240 8.51 -20.78 0.09
N ARG A 241 7.28 -20.27 0.12
CA ARG A 241 6.54 -20.07 1.38
C ARG A 241 6.17 -21.43 1.99
N THR A 242 5.75 -22.34 1.14
CA THR A 242 5.38 -23.72 1.43
C THR A 242 5.97 -24.65 0.35
N LEU A 243 5.87 -25.96 0.55
CA LEU A 243 6.28 -26.93 -0.48
C LEU A 243 5.46 -26.82 -1.76
N SER A 244 4.23 -26.27 -1.72
CA SER A 244 3.40 -26.09 -2.90
C SER A 244 3.89 -24.97 -3.84
N ASP A 245 4.82 -24.12 -3.41
CA ASP A 245 5.44 -23.14 -4.30
C ASP A 245 6.58 -23.74 -5.15
N VAL A 246 7.12 -24.90 -4.77
CA VAL A 246 8.23 -25.54 -5.49
C VAL A 246 7.89 -25.88 -6.95
N PRO A 247 6.70 -26.42 -7.27
CA PRO A 247 6.33 -26.74 -8.65
C PRO A 247 6.19 -25.51 -9.57
N ARG A 248 6.10 -24.28 -9.03
CA ARG A 248 6.09 -23.04 -9.83
C ARG A 248 7.38 -22.89 -10.65
N LYS A 249 8.54 -23.31 -10.10
CA LYS A 249 9.82 -23.36 -10.83
C LYS A 249 10.15 -24.74 -11.37
N PHE A 250 9.82 -25.79 -10.62
CA PHE A 250 10.17 -27.18 -10.95
C PHE A 250 8.89 -28.03 -11.08
N PRO A 251 8.17 -27.98 -12.22
CA PRO A 251 6.86 -28.63 -12.35
C PRO A 251 6.85 -30.12 -11.95
N PHE A 252 7.95 -30.85 -12.21
CA PHE A 252 8.11 -32.25 -11.83
C PHE A 252 8.04 -32.50 -10.31
N ALA A 253 8.33 -31.49 -9.48
CA ALA A 253 8.24 -31.60 -8.03
C ALA A 253 6.80 -31.84 -7.55
N GLY A 254 5.79 -31.44 -8.34
CA GLY A 254 4.39 -31.72 -8.05
C GLY A 254 4.03 -33.21 -8.14
N LEU A 255 4.91 -34.03 -8.73
CA LEU A 255 4.74 -35.49 -8.86
C LEU A 255 5.49 -36.27 -7.77
N LEU A 256 6.35 -35.60 -7.00
CA LEU A 256 7.20 -36.23 -5.99
C LEU A 256 6.51 -36.19 -4.61
N PRO A 257 6.73 -37.20 -3.75
CA PRO A 257 6.27 -37.14 -2.36
C PRO A 257 6.86 -35.93 -1.62
N SER A 258 6.07 -35.27 -0.77
CA SER A 258 6.47 -34.04 -0.07
C SER A 258 7.78 -34.17 0.72
N HIS A 259 8.03 -35.32 1.34
CA HIS A 259 9.27 -35.58 2.09
C HIS A 259 10.52 -35.62 1.20
N VAL A 260 10.39 -36.03 -0.07
CA VAL A 260 11.49 -36.01 -1.05
C VAL A 260 11.79 -34.57 -1.45
N VAL A 261 10.76 -33.79 -1.77
CA VAL A 261 10.89 -32.38 -2.14
C VAL A 261 11.49 -31.57 -0.98
N GLU A 262 11.01 -31.79 0.24
CA GLU A 262 11.52 -31.17 1.46
C GLU A 262 13.01 -31.47 1.66
N ARG A 263 13.40 -32.75 1.55
CA ARG A 263 14.80 -33.17 1.69
C ARG A 263 15.67 -32.57 0.59
N TRP A 264 15.19 -32.55 -0.66
CA TRP A 264 15.92 -31.95 -1.77
C TRP A 264 16.17 -30.46 -1.53
N PHE A 265 15.12 -29.68 -1.24
CA PHE A 265 15.25 -28.23 -1.02
C PHE A 265 16.18 -27.90 0.16
N ARG A 266 16.15 -28.68 1.24
CA ARG A 266 17.07 -28.51 2.38
C ARG A 266 18.55 -28.49 1.96
N TYR A 267 18.93 -29.33 0.99
CA TYR A 267 20.31 -29.44 0.52
C TYR A 267 20.59 -28.65 -0.76
N GLN A 268 19.56 -28.23 -1.49
CA GLN A 268 19.65 -27.43 -2.70
C GLN A 268 20.46 -26.14 -2.49
N TRP A 269 21.24 -25.76 -3.49
CA TRP A 269 22.01 -24.52 -3.49
C TRP A 269 21.18 -23.35 -4.03
N PRO A 270 21.50 -22.09 -3.68
CA PRO A 270 20.84 -20.92 -4.27
C PRO A 270 20.90 -20.94 -5.80
N PHE A 271 19.84 -20.48 -6.44
CA PHE A 271 19.71 -20.48 -7.89
C PHE A 271 18.86 -19.29 -8.37
N VAL A 272 18.97 -18.98 -9.67
CA VAL A 272 18.16 -17.94 -10.31
C VAL A 272 16.77 -18.49 -10.65
N ALA A 273 15.71 -17.90 -10.09
CA ALA A 273 14.35 -18.26 -10.46
C ALA A 273 14.00 -17.71 -11.85
N SER A 274 14.18 -16.41 -12.04
CA SER A 274 13.86 -15.69 -13.27
C SER A 274 14.72 -14.41 -13.38
N TYR A 275 14.71 -13.82 -14.58
CA TYR A 275 15.21 -12.47 -14.81
C TYR A 275 14.04 -11.50 -14.84
N ILE A 276 14.25 -10.28 -14.37
CA ILE A 276 13.24 -9.22 -14.33
C ILE A 276 13.62 -8.20 -15.40
N THR A 277 12.69 -7.90 -16.30
CA THR A 277 12.91 -7.05 -17.49
C THR A 277 11.88 -5.94 -17.57
N GLY A 278 12.16 -4.89 -18.36
CA GLY A 278 11.26 -3.75 -18.56
C GLY A 278 11.53 -2.55 -17.64
N LEU A 279 12.37 -2.73 -16.61
CA LEU A 279 12.77 -1.61 -15.76
C LEU A 279 13.79 -0.71 -16.47
N THR A 280 13.57 0.61 -16.39
CA THR A 280 14.53 1.64 -16.83
C THR A 280 15.03 2.44 -15.64
N VAL A 281 16.32 2.74 -15.62
CA VAL A 281 16.89 3.67 -14.62
C VAL A 281 16.65 5.13 -15.03
N ALA A 282 16.86 6.08 -14.11
CA ALA A 282 16.52 7.50 -14.28
C ALA A 282 17.10 8.17 -15.54
N ASN A 283 18.22 7.67 -16.07
CA ASN A 283 18.81 8.16 -17.32
C ASN A 283 18.20 7.52 -18.60
N GLY A 284 17.12 6.75 -18.48
CA GLY A 284 16.44 6.04 -19.58
C GLY A 284 17.09 4.71 -19.98
N THR A 285 18.20 4.30 -19.35
CA THR A 285 18.88 3.04 -19.71
C THR A 285 18.07 1.83 -19.24
N PRO A 286 17.74 0.87 -20.12
CA PRO A 286 17.11 -0.38 -19.71
C PRO A 286 18.02 -1.17 -18.78
N THR A 287 17.43 -1.82 -17.79
CA THR A 287 18.16 -2.59 -16.80
C THR A 287 17.53 -3.95 -16.55
N THR A 288 18.34 -4.93 -16.14
CA THR A 288 17.91 -6.30 -15.88
C THR A 288 18.17 -6.66 -14.44
N GLY A 289 17.13 -7.13 -13.76
CA GLY A 289 17.25 -7.73 -12.43
C GLY A 289 17.14 -9.25 -12.47
N ALA A 290 17.24 -9.87 -11.31
CA ALA A 290 16.88 -11.27 -11.15
C ALA A 290 16.14 -11.56 -9.85
N MET A 291 15.21 -12.50 -9.90
CA MET A 291 14.70 -13.16 -8.71
C MET A 291 15.58 -14.36 -8.40
N LEU A 292 16.17 -14.40 -7.20
CA LEU A 292 16.98 -15.53 -6.73
C LEU A 292 16.26 -16.24 -5.58
N ILE A 293 16.41 -17.56 -5.53
CA ILE A 293 15.77 -18.38 -4.49
C ILE A 293 16.79 -18.80 -3.45
N SER A 294 16.52 -18.45 -2.20
CA SER A 294 17.10 -19.09 -1.03
C SER A 294 16.32 -20.39 -0.77
N PRO A 295 16.93 -21.57 -0.97
CA PRO A 295 16.19 -22.82 -1.07
C PRO A 295 15.90 -23.41 0.30
N LEU A 296 14.93 -22.83 1.01
CA LEU A 296 14.34 -23.37 2.23
C LEU A 296 12.90 -22.88 2.32
N THR A 297 11.99 -23.72 2.80
CA THR A 297 10.62 -23.25 3.12
C THR A 297 10.58 -22.45 4.41
N THR A 298 9.52 -21.65 4.63
CA THR A 298 9.30 -20.93 5.90
C THR A 298 9.48 -21.85 7.11
N GLU A 299 8.88 -23.03 7.07
CA GLU A 299 8.97 -24.02 8.15
C GLU A 299 10.41 -24.51 8.37
N GLN A 300 11.16 -24.78 7.31
CA GLN A 300 12.58 -25.16 7.41
C GLN A 300 13.44 -24.04 7.98
N MET A 301 13.14 -22.79 7.62
CA MET A 301 13.84 -21.62 8.15
C MET A 301 13.57 -21.41 9.63
N ILE A 302 12.33 -21.63 10.09
CA ILE A 302 11.95 -21.62 11.51
C ILE A 302 12.67 -22.74 12.27
N ARG A 303 12.67 -23.97 11.74
CA ARG A 303 13.31 -25.14 12.37
C ARG A 303 14.84 -24.99 12.46
N ASN A 304 15.49 -24.36 11.48
CA ASN A 304 16.94 -24.14 11.48
C ASN A 304 17.34 -22.74 11.00
N PRO A 305 17.23 -21.72 11.88
CA PRO A 305 17.53 -20.33 11.52
C PRO A 305 19.00 -20.11 11.13
N ARG A 306 19.93 -20.89 11.70
CA ARG A 306 21.37 -20.80 11.36
C ARG A 306 21.62 -21.19 9.91
N LEU A 307 21.03 -22.31 9.46
CA LEU A 307 21.11 -22.73 8.08
C LEU A 307 20.42 -21.71 7.16
N ALA A 308 19.27 -21.17 7.57
CA ALA A 308 18.55 -20.15 6.81
C ALA A 308 19.38 -18.89 6.57
N ARG A 309 19.97 -18.30 7.62
CA ARG A 309 20.87 -17.13 7.48
C ARG A 309 22.05 -17.43 6.55
N LYS A 310 22.63 -18.63 6.67
CA LYS A 310 23.71 -19.07 5.76
C LYS A 310 23.24 -19.16 4.32
N ARG A 311 22.04 -19.68 4.05
CA ARG A 311 21.48 -19.77 2.69
C ARG A 311 21.14 -18.39 2.13
N VAL A 312 20.57 -17.49 2.93
CA VAL A 312 20.29 -16.10 2.52
C VAL A 312 21.59 -15.40 2.12
N LEU A 313 22.63 -15.45 2.97
CA LEU A 313 23.93 -14.86 2.66
C LEU A 313 24.53 -15.42 1.36
N GLN A 314 24.47 -16.74 1.16
CA GLN A 314 24.96 -17.36 -0.07
C GLN A 314 24.17 -16.92 -1.32
N THR A 315 22.88 -16.64 -1.17
CA THR A 315 22.03 -16.17 -2.26
C THR A 315 22.40 -14.73 -2.64
N ILE A 316 22.68 -13.89 -1.66
CA ILE A 316 23.15 -12.51 -1.90
C ILE A 316 24.53 -12.50 -2.54
N GLN A 317 25.45 -13.35 -2.07
CA GLN A 317 26.78 -13.49 -2.69
C GLN A 317 26.71 -13.96 -4.15
N LEU A 318 25.72 -14.80 -4.49
CA LEU A 318 25.45 -15.16 -5.88
C LEU A 318 25.01 -13.93 -6.70
N ALA A 319 24.10 -13.11 -6.17
CA ALA A 319 23.68 -11.87 -6.82
C ALA A 319 24.85 -10.89 -7.03
N GLU A 320 25.74 -10.73 -6.04
CA GLU A 320 26.95 -9.88 -6.18
C GLU A 320 27.86 -10.35 -7.32
N LYS A 321 28.07 -11.66 -7.44
CA LYS A 321 28.85 -12.24 -8.54
C LYS A 321 28.22 -11.94 -9.89
N MET A 322 26.89 -12.00 -9.96
CA MET A 322 26.12 -11.64 -11.15
C MET A 322 26.11 -10.13 -11.46
N GLY A 323 26.60 -9.29 -10.54
CA GLY A 323 26.78 -7.85 -10.76
C GLY A 323 25.78 -6.95 -10.03
N ALA A 324 24.86 -7.52 -9.23
CA ALA A 324 23.86 -6.74 -8.52
C ALA A 324 24.49 -5.68 -7.62
N LYS A 325 23.92 -4.47 -7.67
CA LYS A 325 24.27 -3.31 -6.85
C LYS A 325 23.39 -3.17 -5.62
N ILE A 326 22.15 -3.65 -5.71
CA ILE A 326 21.20 -3.69 -4.60
C ILE A 326 20.47 -5.04 -4.57
N ALA A 327 20.14 -5.52 -3.37
CA ALA A 327 19.32 -6.70 -3.18
C ALA A 327 18.17 -6.47 -2.18
N GLY A 328 16.95 -6.82 -2.60
CA GLY A 328 15.77 -6.86 -1.75
C GLY A 328 15.61 -8.19 -1.02
N LEU A 329 15.29 -8.15 0.27
CA LEU A 329 15.05 -9.33 1.10
C LEU A 329 13.55 -9.62 1.19
N GLY A 330 13.07 -10.58 0.39
CA GLY A 330 11.66 -10.94 0.35
C GLY A 330 11.21 -11.85 1.50
N ALA A 331 10.00 -11.60 2.00
CA ALA A 331 9.30 -12.44 2.97
C ALA A 331 10.18 -12.85 4.17
N PHE A 332 10.30 -14.14 4.47
CA PHE A 332 10.98 -14.64 5.66
C PHE A 332 12.51 -14.48 5.62
N THR A 333 13.09 -14.09 4.48
CA THR A 333 14.54 -13.87 4.36
C THR A 333 14.99 -12.63 5.15
N SER A 334 14.20 -11.57 5.18
CA SER A 334 14.44 -10.40 6.04
C SER A 334 14.28 -10.75 7.52
N ILE A 335 13.20 -11.47 7.86
CA ILE A 335 12.88 -11.85 9.24
C ILE A 335 13.99 -12.72 9.86
N VAL A 336 14.44 -13.77 9.16
CA VAL A 336 15.45 -14.69 9.71
C VAL A 336 16.81 -14.03 9.89
N THR A 337 17.06 -12.92 9.17
CA THR A 337 18.30 -12.13 9.22
C THR A 337 18.17 -10.87 10.09
N ARG A 338 17.16 -10.81 10.97
CA ARG A 338 16.89 -9.67 11.87
C ARG A 338 16.72 -8.36 11.09
N ASP A 339 15.80 -8.40 10.12
CA ASP A 339 15.52 -7.32 9.18
C ASP A 339 16.79 -6.90 8.42
N GLY A 340 17.58 -7.89 7.97
CA GLY A 340 18.81 -7.70 7.21
C GLY A 340 20.04 -7.25 8.02
N ARG A 341 19.91 -6.90 9.31
CA ARG A 341 21.06 -6.48 10.14
C ARG A 341 22.17 -7.53 10.24
N ASP A 342 21.83 -8.82 10.15
CA ASP A 342 22.82 -9.90 10.19
C ASP A 342 23.76 -9.93 8.97
N LEU A 343 23.42 -9.22 7.91
CA LEU A 343 24.14 -9.21 6.63
C LEU A 343 25.04 -7.99 6.47
N GLU A 344 24.86 -6.97 7.31
CA GLU A 344 25.67 -5.77 7.32
C GLU A 344 27.15 -6.11 7.52
N GLY A 345 28.02 -5.49 6.71
CA GLY A 345 29.47 -5.77 6.68
C GLY A 345 29.87 -7.13 6.11
N LYS A 346 28.92 -8.02 5.74
CA LYS A 346 29.20 -9.33 5.12
C LYS A 346 29.00 -9.35 3.61
N VAL A 347 28.39 -8.30 3.08
CA VAL A 347 28.09 -8.09 1.66
C VAL A 347 28.53 -6.68 1.26
N ARG A 348 28.81 -6.49 -0.03
CA ARG A 348 29.25 -5.26 -0.69
C ARG A 348 28.11 -4.55 -1.42
N LEU A 349 27.04 -5.26 -1.79
CA LEU A 349 25.86 -4.63 -2.40
C LEU A 349 24.97 -3.92 -1.36
N GLY A 350 24.19 -2.95 -1.82
CA GLY A 350 23.15 -2.31 -1.04
C GLY A 350 22.04 -3.29 -0.67
N LEU A 351 21.40 -3.10 0.47
CA LEU A 351 20.37 -4.02 0.96
C LEU A 351 19.10 -3.24 1.29
N THR A 352 17.96 -3.86 1.03
CA THR A 352 16.70 -3.39 1.57
C THR A 352 15.78 -4.53 1.96
N THR A 353 14.95 -4.32 2.97
CA THR A 353 13.93 -5.29 3.39
C THR A 353 12.64 -5.20 2.59
N GLY A 354 12.36 -4.08 1.91
CA GLY A 354 11.06 -3.87 1.29
C GLY A 354 9.94 -3.52 2.28
N ASN A 355 10.26 -3.45 3.58
CA ASN A 355 9.27 -3.24 4.63
C ASN A 355 8.66 -1.83 4.62
N PRO A 356 9.42 -0.73 4.39
CA PRO A 356 8.83 0.61 4.29
C PRO A 356 7.80 0.70 3.17
N HIS A 357 8.12 0.24 1.96
CA HIS A 357 7.16 0.26 0.86
C HIS A 357 5.96 -0.66 1.14
N SER A 358 6.17 -1.85 1.72
CA SER A 358 5.06 -2.74 2.08
C SER A 358 4.11 -2.10 3.11
N ALA A 359 4.65 -1.39 4.10
CA ALA A 359 3.85 -0.63 5.07
C ALA A 359 3.11 0.53 4.39
N ALA A 360 3.78 1.25 3.48
CA ALA A 360 3.19 2.36 2.75
C ALA A 360 1.99 1.89 1.89
N ILE A 361 2.14 0.79 1.16
CA ILE A 361 1.06 0.20 0.35
C ILE A 361 -0.07 -0.32 1.24
N ALA A 362 0.22 -0.88 2.41
CA ALA A 362 -0.83 -1.26 3.37
C ALA A 362 -1.65 -0.05 3.83
N VAL A 363 -1.00 1.06 4.18
CA VAL A 363 -1.70 2.30 4.56
C VAL A 363 -2.41 2.93 3.37
N GLN A 364 -1.84 2.93 2.17
CA GLN A 364 -2.55 3.43 0.98
C GLN A 364 -3.80 2.62 0.64
N ASN A 365 -3.78 1.29 0.83
CA ASN A 365 -4.99 0.48 0.71
C ASN A 365 -6.06 0.92 1.73
N VAL A 366 -5.66 1.25 2.97
CA VAL A 366 -6.60 1.83 3.97
C VAL A 366 -7.16 3.16 3.48
N LEU A 367 -6.32 4.09 3.04
CA LEU A 367 -6.76 5.41 2.57
C LEU A 367 -7.75 5.29 1.42
N GLN A 368 -7.41 4.47 0.41
CA GLN A 368 -8.27 4.27 -0.74
C GLN A 368 -9.56 3.55 -0.35
N ALA A 369 -9.51 2.50 0.48
CA ALA A 369 -10.72 1.79 0.90
C ALA A 369 -11.62 2.67 1.77
N ALA A 370 -11.03 3.50 2.63
CA ALA A 370 -11.77 4.46 3.44
C ALA A 370 -12.47 5.50 2.55
N ALA A 371 -11.77 6.05 1.56
CA ALA A 371 -12.36 6.97 0.59
C ALA A 371 -13.52 6.35 -0.19
N LEU A 372 -13.35 5.13 -0.70
CA LEU A 372 -14.38 4.45 -1.50
C LEU A 372 -15.57 3.94 -0.68
N THR A 373 -15.45 3.92 0.64
CA THR A 373 -16.51 3.43 1.54
C THR A 373 -17.01 4.51 2.50
N ASN A 374 -16.67 5.78 2.26
CA ASN A 374 -17.03 6.93 3.09
C ASN A 374 -16.68 6.76 4.59
N LEU A 375 -15.51 6.18 4.90
CA LEU A 375 -15.01 6.07 6.26
C LEU A 375 -14.14 7.29 6.60
N SER A 376 -14.60 8.13 7.53
CA SER A 376 -13.81 9.25 8.05
C SER A 376 -12.72 8.73 9.01
N LEU A 377 -11.48 8.71 8.56
CA LEU A 377 -10.34 8.24 9.36
C LEU A 377 -10.18 9.01 10.69
N PRO A 378 -10.31 10.34 10.77
CA PRO A 378 -10.19 11.08 12.04
C PRO A 378 -11.19 10.68 13.13
N HIS A 379 -12.21 9.87 12.79
CA HIS A 379 -13.21 9.32 13.72
C HIS A 379 -13.17 7.78 13.79
N ALA A 380 -12.30 7.13 13.02
CA ALA A 380 -12.21 5.67 12.93
C ALA A 380 -11.31 5.07 14.00
N THR A 381 -11.54 3.79 14.29
CA THR A 381 -10.64 2.96 15.11
C THR A 381 -9.89 1.98 14.21
N ALA A 382 -8.56 2.00 14.27
CA ALA A 382 -7.71 1.04 13.57
C ALA A 382 -7.09 0.03 14.54
N ALA A 383 -7.01 -1.25 14.14
CA ALA A 383 -6.28 -2.29 14.84
C ALA A 383 -5.14 -2.83 13.97
N ILE A 384 -3.96 -3.00 14.55
CA ILE A 384 -2.80 -3.59 13.87
C ILE A 384 -2.37 -4.87 14.59
N VAL A 385 -2.56 -6.01 13.94
CA VAL A 385 -2.13 -7.32 14.42
C VAL A 385 -0.69 -7.58 13.97
N GLY A 386 0.20 -7.90 14.91
CA GLY A 386 1.65 -7.87 14.68
C GLY A 386 2.21 -6.45 14.68
N GLY A 387 1.58 -5.55 15.44
CA GLY A 387 1.86 -4.12 15.42
C GLY A 387 3.25 -3.75 15.93
N ALA A 388 3.90 -4.59 16.75
CA ALA A 388 5.29 -4.39 17.15
C ALA A 388 6.29 -5.00 16.15
N GLY A 389 5.82 -5.54 15.01
CA GLY A 389 6.61 -6.00 13.86
C GLY A 389 7.28 -4.86 13.08
N SER A 390 8.04 -5.15 12.03
CA SER A 390 8.68 -4.10 11.22
C SER A 390 7.64 -3.30 10.44
N VAL A 391 6.89 -3.98 9.55
CA VAL A 391 5.78 -3.40 8.78
C VAL A 391 4.68 -2.86 9.70
N GLY A 392 4.26 -3.63 10.70
CA GLY A 392 3.21 -3.23 11.65
C GLY A 392 3.53 -1.93 12.40
N SER A 393 4.78 -1.76 12.87
CA SER A 393 5.16 -0.54 13.59
C SER A 393 5.23 0.70 12.69
N ALA A 394 5.63 0.53 11.43
CA ALA A 394 5.57 1.60 10.44
C ALA A 394 4.12 1.98 10.09
N CYS A 395 3.24 0.98 9.94
CA CYS A 395 1.79 1.23 9.78
C CYS A 395 1.21 1.96 11.00
N ALA A 396 1.61 1.58 12.21
CA ALA A 396 1.17 2.22 13.45
C ALA A 396 1.56 3.70 13.48
N LYS A 397 2.83 4.00 13.17
CA LYS A 397 3.36 5.38 13.11
C LYS A 397 2.68 6.25 12.04
N MET A 398 2.32 5.66 10.90
CA MET A 398 1.58 6.38 9.85
C MET A 398 0.12 6.60 10.25
N LEU A 399 -0.57 5.56 10.72
CA LEU A 399 -2.00 5.63 11.06
C LEU A 399 -2.27 6.42 12.34
N SER A 400 -1.34 6.47 13.32
CA SER A 400 -1.50 7.24 14.56
C SER A 400 -1.71 8.74 14.31
N ARG A 401 -1.31 9.24 13.14
CA ARG A 401 -1.56 10.62 12.71
C ARG A 401 -2.98 10.83 12.18
N LEU A 402 -3.61 9.76 11.70
CA LEU A 402 -4.79 9.83 10.83
C LEU A 402 -6.08 9.39 11.52
N VAL A 403 -5.97 8.47 12.49
CA VAL A 403 -7.14 7.86 13.14
C VAL A 403 -7.45 8.45 14.51
N ALA A 404 -8.67 8.24 15.00
CA ALA A 404 -9.04 8.62 16.37
C ALA A 404 -8.41 7.68 17.41
N ASN A 405 -8.53 6.37 17.17
CA ASN A 405 -8.07 5.34 18.09
C ASN A 405 -7.19 4.33 17.34
N LEU A 406 -6.04 4.00 17.92
CA LEU A 406 -5.13 3.01 17.38
C LEU A 406 -4.88 1.90 18.40
N LEU A 407 -5.33 0.70 18.07
CA LEU A 407 -5.12 -0.51 18.85
C LEU A 407 -3.95 -1.30 18.26
N ILE A 408 -2.90 -1.51 19.05
CA ILE A 408 -1.72 -2.27 18.64
C ILE A 408 -1.75 -3.63 19.33
N ILE A 409 -1.82 -4.70 18.55
CA ILE A 409 -1.90 -6.08 19.04
C ILE A 409 -0.60 -6.80 18.73
N ASP A 410 0.13 -7.21 19.77
CA ASP A 410 1.33 -8.03 19.63
C ASP A 410 1.58 -8.89 20.87
N ILE A 411 2.25 -10.03 20.68
CA ILE A 411 2.65 -10.92 21.77
C ILE A 411 3.93 -10.42 22.47
N LYS A 412 4.72 -9.56 21.81
CA LYS A 412 5.96 -9.00 22.33
C LYS A 412 5.69 -7.78 23.20
N LYS A 413 5.41 -8.01 24.48
CA LYS A 413 5.03 -6.97 25.46
C LYS A 413 5.99 -5.78 25.49
N ASP A 414 7.29 -6.01 25.56
CA ASP A 414 8.28 -4.93 25.67
C ASP A 414 8.28 -4.04 24.42
N ALA A 415 8.38 -4.67 23.23
CA ALA A 415 8.36 -3.93 21.96
C ALA A 415 7.02 -3.21 21.70
N LEU A 416 5.92 -3.78 22.19
CA LEU A 416 4.62 -3.14 22.17
C LEU A 416 4.60 -1.89 23.06
N GLN A 417 5.10 -1.98 24.29
CA GLN A 417 5.14 -0.86 25.23
C GLN A 417 6.08 0.26 24.75
N ASP A 418 7.21 -0.10 24.15
CA ASP A 418 8.13 0.87 23.54
C ASP A 418 7.44 1.64 22.41
N LEU A 419 6.69 0.94 21.56
CA LEU A 419 5.96 1.56 20.45
C LEU A 419 4.83 2.47 20.95
N ILE A 420 4.07 2.06 21.98
CA ILE A 420 3.02 2.90 22.58
C ILE A 420 3.64 4.18 23.14
N THR A 421 4.76 4.07 23.86
CA THR A 421 5.49 5.23 24.39
C THR A 421 5.95 6.16 23.27
N GLN A 422 6.49 5.62 22.17
CA GLN A 422 6.88 6.42 20.99
C GLN A 422 5.71 7.14 20.33
N LEU A 423 4.48 6.65 20.49
CA LEU A 423 3.29 7.19 19.87
C LEU A 423 2.42 8.00 20.85
N ALA A 424 2.89 8.25 22.08
CA ALA A 424 2.10 8.92 23.11
C ALA A 424 1.69 10.36 22.73
N ASP A 425 2.56 11.07 22.00
CA ASP A 425 2.31 12.45 21.54
C ASP A 425 1.60 12.51 20.18
N GLN A 426 1.17 11.36 19.64
CA GLN A 426 0.44 11.32 18.37
C GLN A 426 -1.03 11.68 18.57
N PRO A 427 -1.72 12.20 17.53
CA PRO A 427 -3.12 12.59 17.64
C PRO A 427 -4.09 11.45 17.99
N ALA A 428 -3.77 10.20 17.68
CA ALA A 428 -4.60 9.04 18.00
C ALA A 428 -4.44 8.62 19.46
N VAL A 429 -5.53 8.17 20.09
CA VAL A 429 -5.46 7.44 21.36
C VAL A 429 -4.90 6.05 21.10
N VAL A 430 -3.65 5.82 21.53
CA VAL A 430 -2.95 4.55 21.30
C VAL A 430 -3.09 3.60 22.49
N THR A 431 -3.55 2.38 22.21
CA THR A 431 -3.69 1.33 23.22
C THR A 431 -3.01 0.03 22.78
N GLY A 432 -2.50 -0.73 23.75
CA GLY A 432 -1.88 -2.03 23.53
C GLY A 432 -2.75 -3.18 23.99
N ALA A 433 -2.78 -4.27 23.22
CA ALA A 433 -3.39 -5.51 23.65
C ALA A 433 -2.54 -6.73 23.24
N SER A 434 -2.71 -7.83 23.97
CA SER A 434 -2.13 -9.14 23.61
C SER A 434 -3.19 -10.13 23.11
N SER A 435 -4.48 -9.82 23.28
CA SER A 435 -5.59 -10.62 22.76
C SER A 435 -6.10 -10.08 21.43
N LEU A 436 -6.36 -11.00 20.49
CA LEU A 436 -7.00 -10.71 19.21
C LEU A 436 -8.47 -10.32 19.35
N ASP A 437 -9.12 -10.59 20.49
CA ASP A 437 -10.55 -10.29 20.68
C ASP A 437 -10.88 -8.81 20.51
N GLN A 438 -9.92 -7.93 20.80
CA GLN A 438 -10.07 -6.49 20.71
C GLN A 438 -10.21 -5.99 19.26
N VAL A 439 -9.87 -6.82 18.27
CA VAL A 439 -10.06 -6.51 16.84
C VAL A 439 -11.53 -6.20 16.51
N ARG A 440 -12.48 -6.75 17.26
CA ARG A 440 -13.92 -6.54 17.06
C ARG A 440 -14.37 -5.07 17.19
N ASN A 441 -13.53 -4.21 17.75
CA ASN A 441 -13.84 -2.79 17.93
C ASN A 441 -13.39 -1.92 16.73
N ALA A 442 -12.57 -2.46 15.82
CA ALA A 442 -11.87 -1.67 14.80
C ALA A 442 -12.60 -1.61 13.45
N ASP A 443 -12.67 -0.41 12.87
CA ASP A 443 -13.13 -0.13 11.48
C ASP A 443 -12.13 -0.63 10.46
N ILE A 444 -10.85 -0.57 10.83
CA ILE A 444 -9.73 -0.91 9.98
C ILE A 444 -8.89 -1.95 10.72
N VAL A 445 -8.52 -3.04 10.06
CA VAL A 445 -7.66 -4.08 10.60
C VAL A 445 -6.50 -4.33 9.65
N ILE A 446 -5.27 -4.13 10.10
CA ILE A 446 -4.06 -4.52 9.36
C ILE A 446 -3.45 -5.75 10.03
N ALA A 447 -3.29 -6.84 9.28
CA ALA A 447 -2.56 -8.01 9.72
C ALA A 447 -1.14 -8.02 9.12
N ALA A 448 -0.12 -7.82 9.95
CA ALA A 448 1.27 -7.72 9.53
C ALA A 448 2.18 -8.59 10.42
N THR A 449 1.83 -9.88 10.56
CA THR A 449 2.58 -10.81 11.43
C THR A 449 3.51 -11.72 10.64
N ASN A 450 4.43 -12.38 11.36
CA ASN A 450 5.27 -13.45 10.84
C ASN A 450 4.75 -14.86 11.22
N ASN A 451 3.51 -14.96 11.73
CA ASN A 451 2.89 -16.22 12.07
C ASN A 451 2.57 -16.99 10.77
N PRO A 452 2.90 -18.28 10.68
CA PRO A 452 2.61 -19.08 9.49
C PRO A 452 1.13 -19.50 9.37
N HIS A 453 0.28 -19.19 10.36
CA HIS A 453 -1.11 -19.62 10.43
C HIS A 453 -2.10 -18.46 10.27
N ILE A 454 -3.35 -18.82 9.95
CA ILE A 454 -4.47 -17.89 9.96
C ILE A 454 -4.77 -17.45 11.40
N LEU A 455 -4.89 -16.15 11.60
CA LEU A 455 -5.19 -15.51 12.88
C LEU A 455 -6.57 -14.85 12.88
N LEU A 456 -6.97 -14.26 11.76
CA LEU A 456 -8.22 -13.52 11.63
C LEU A 456 -9.29 -14.35 10.91
N THR A 457 -10.45 -14.47 11.53
CA THR A 457 -11.64 -15.14 11.01
C THR A 457 -12.83 -14.18 11.02
N ALA A 458 -13.93 -14.56 10.37
CA ALA A 458 -15.13 -13.73 10.26
C ALA A 458 -15.69 -13.26 11.61
N GLY A 459 -15.55 -14.07 12.67
CA GLY A 459 -16.05 -13.74 14.02
C GLY A 459 -15.26 -12.65 14.74
N HIS A 460 -14.06 -12.30 14.27
CA HIS A 460 -13.25 -11.23 14.88
C HIS A 460 -13.61 -9.84 14.35
N LEU A 461 -14.41 -9.74 13.30
CA LEU A 461 -14.57 -8.52 12.49
C LEU A 461 -15.94 -7.91 12.70
N LYS A 462 -15.99 -6.59 12.88
CA LYS A 462 -17.26 -5.85 12.94
C LYS A 462 -17.85 -5.61 11.54
N PRO A 463 -19.16 -5.34 11.43
CA PRO A 463 -19.78 -4.96 10.17
C PRO A 463 -19.10 -3.75 9.51
N GLY A 464 -18.99 -3.78 8.19
CA GLY A 464 -18.34 -2.71 7.43
C GLY A 464 -16.82 -2.62 7.59
N ALA A 465 -16.15 -3.58 8.22
CA ALA A 465 -14.71 -3.50 8.46
C ALA A 465 -13.89 -3.53 7.14
N ILE A 466 -12.80 -2.77 7.13
CA ILE A 466 -11.74 -2.83 6.11
C ILE A 466 -10.60 -3.67 6.67
N VAL A 467 -10.29 -4.80 6.03
CA VAL A 467 -9.23 -5.71 6.47
C VAL A 467 -8.12 -5.77 5.43
N ILE A 468 -6.91 -5.52 5.87
CA ILE A 468 -5.70 -5.47 5.05
C ILE A 468 -4.79 -6.63 5.49
N ASP A 469 -4.63 -7.65 4.65
CA ASP A 469 -3.68 -8.75 4.90
C ASP A 469 -2.32 -8.40 4.29
N ALA A 470 -1.39 -7.96 5.15
CA ALA A 470 -0.02 -7.60 4.82
C ALA A 470 0.97 -8.74 5.16
N ALA A 471 0.49 -9.93 5.53
CA ALA A 471 1.32 -11.04 5.94
C ALA A 471 1.65 -12.01 4.79
N GLN A 472 2.84 -12.60 4.86
CA GLN A 472 3.27 -13.68 3.98
C GLN A 472 4.00 -14.76 4.80
N PRO A 473 3.39 -15.95 5.03
CA PRO A 473 2.07 -16.40 4.56
C PRO A 473 0.87 -15.57 5.08
N LYS A 474 -0.29 -15.70 4.43
CA LYS A 474 -1.53 -14.98 4.79
C LYS A 474 -1.94 -15.24 6.24
N ASN A 475 -2.45 -14.22 6.92
CA ASN A 475 -2.99 -14.34 8.28
C ASN A 475 -4.51 -14.14 8.36
N VAL A 476 -5.16 -13.74 7.26
CA VAL A 476 -6.60 -13.56 7.18
C VAL A 476 -7.23 -14.74 6.44
N SER A 477 -8.32 -15.29 7.01
CA SER A 477 -9.02 -16.43 6.40
C SER A 477 -9.57 -16.09 5.02
N GLU A 478 -9.32 -16.98 4.05
CA GLU A 478 -9.85 -16.87 2.69
C GLU A 478 -11.37 -17.04 2.61
N ASP A 479 -12.03 -17.49 3.69
CA ASP A 479 -13.48 -17.70 3.73
C ASP A 479 -14.26 -16.43 4.10
N ILE A 480 -13.59 -15.39 4.64
CA ILE A 480 -14.24 -14.15 5.07
C ILE A 480 -15.06 -13.50 3.95
N PRO A 481 -14.56 -13.32 2.70
CA PRO A 481 -15.35 -12.71 1.64
C PRO A 481 -16.68 -13.43 1.33
N ARG A 482 -16.77 -14.74 1.63
CA ARG A 482 -18.00 -15.53 1.46
C ARG A 482 -18.91 -15.46 2.68
N GLN A 483 -18.34 -15.49 3.88
CA GLN A 483 -19.10 -15.49 5.14
C GLN A 483 -19.60 -14.10 5.54
N ARG A 484 -18.87 -13.05 5.14
CA ARG A 484 -19.09 -11.65 5.53
C ARG A 484 -19.00 -10.74 4.31
N PRO A 485 -20.04 -10.71 3.46
CA PRO A 485 -20.07 -9.82 2.30
C PRO A 485 -20.13 -8.32 2.69
N ASP A 486 -20.42 -8.02 3.95
CA ASP A 486 -20.38 -6.71 4.59
C ASP A 486 -18.97 -6.24 5.00
N VAL A 487 -17.94 -7.06 4.78
CA VAL A 487 -16.53 -6.78 5.07
C VAL A 487 -15.70 -6.84 3.78
N VAL A 488 -14.71 -5.95 3.62
CA VAL A 488 -13.67 -6.12 2.59
C VAL A 488 -12.41 -6.70 3.20
N VAL A 489 -11.88 -7.73 2.55
CA VAL A 489 -10.50 -8.17 2.72
C VAL A 489 -9.70 -7.74 1.49
N ILE A 490 -8.53 -7.15 1.70
CA ILE A 490 -7.61 -6.66 0.67
C ILE A 490 -6.23 -7.24 0.92
N GLU A 491 -5.64 -7.85 -0.11
CA GLU A 491 -4.24 -8.27 -0.11
C GLU A 491 -3.33 -7.04 -0.29
N SER A 492 -2.57 -6.70 0.75
CA SER A 492 -1.94 -5.37 0.85
C SER A 492 -0.59 -5.23 0.18
N ALA A 493 -0.05 -6.32 -0.37
CA ALA A 493 1.33 -6.38 -0.81
C ALA A 493 1.47 -6.24 -2.32
N VAL A 494 0.49 -5.67 -3.02
CA VAL A 494 0.45 -5.67 -4.50
C VAL A 494 0.54 -4.26 -5.05
N VAL A 495 1.44 -4.08 -6.01
CA VAL A 495 1.77 -2.81 -6.67
C VAL A 495 1.66 -3.01 -8.18
N GLN A 496 0.96 -2.11 -8.86
CA GLN A 496 0.96 -2.03 -10.31
C GLN A 496 2.29 -1.45 -10.78
N THR A 497 2.96 -2.13 -11.71
CA THR A 497 4.25 -1.75 -12.27
C THR A 497 4.11 -1.11 -13.66
N PRO A 498 5.07 -0.27 -14.09
CA PRO A 498 5.13 0.30 -15.44
C PRO A 498 5.71 -0.71 -16.43
N ASP A 499 4.88 -1.64 -16.94
CA ASP A 499 5.25 -2.63 -17.96
C ASP A 499 6.47 -3.51 -17.61
N ILE A 500 6.66 -3.80 -16.32
CA ILE A 500 7.74 -4.67 -15.83
C ILE A 500 7.27 -6.12 -15.81
N ASP A 501 8.09 -7.02 -16.37
CA ASP A 501 7.86 -8.46 -16.33
C ASP A 501 8.88 -9.14 -15.41
N VAL A 502 8.38 -9.85 -14.40
CA VAL A 502 9.17 -10.60 -13.42
C VAL A 502 9.54 -11.99 -13.93
N HIS A 503 8.87 -12.48 -14.99
CA HIS A 503 9.04 -13.82 -15.58
C HIS A 503 8.95 -14.95 -14.55
N PHE A 504 8.15 -14.74 -13.50
CA PHE A 504 7.93 -15.71 -12.43
C PHE A 504 6.51 -15.58 -11.89
N ASP A 505 5.86 -16.73 -11.68
CA ASP A 505 4.51 -16.76 -11.12
C ASP A 505 4.56 -16.45 -9.61
N LEU A 506 4.32 -15.18 -9.28
CA LEU A 506 4.19 -14.65 -7.93
C LEU A 506 2.76 -14.73 -7.37
N ASP A 507 1.83 -15.42 -8.04
CA ASP A 507 0.41 -15.42 -7.70
C ASP A 507 -0.27 -14.06 -7.94
N LEU A 508 0.30 -13.27 -8.86
CA LEU A 508 -0.10 -11.91 -9.20
C LEU A 508 -0.52 -11.81 -10.67
N ALA A 509 -1.32 -10.80 -11.02
CA ALA A 509 -1.65 -10.56 -12.40
C ALA A 509 -0.44 -9.98 -13.17
N PRO A 510 -0.41 -10.09 -14.51
CA PRO A 510 0.61 -9.41 -15.32
C PRO A 510 0.64 -7.91 -15.02
N GLY A 511 1.85 -7.33 -14.92
CA GLY A 511 2.03 -5.94 -14.54
C GLY A 511 1.83 -5.64 -13.05
N GLU A 512 1.69 -6.67 -12.20
CA GLU A 512 1.68 -6.52 -10.75
C GLU A 512 2.96 -7.12 -10.13
N ALA A 513 3.45 -6.49 -9.06
CA ALA A 513 4.58 -6.98 -8.27
C ALA A 513 4.30 -6.85 -6.77
N LEU A 514 5.07 -7.59 -5.98
CA LEU A 514 5.02 -7.46 -4.53
C LEU A 514 5.58 -6.10 -4.07
N GLY A 515 5.06 -5.52 -3.00
CA GLY A 515 5.55 -4.24 -2.46
C GLY A 515 7.05 -4.25 -2.13
N CYS A 516 7.54 -5.32 -1.50
CA CYS A 516 8.97 -5.47 -1.20
C CYS A 516 9.85 -5.63 -2.44
N LEU A 517 9.34 -6.27 -3.51
CA LEU A 517 10.03 -6.33 -4.80
C LEU A 517 10.03 -4.97 -5.49
N SER A 518 8.90 -4.25 -5.43
CA SER A 518 8.74 -2.90 -6.00
C SER A 518 9.70 -1.90 -5.38
N GLU A 519 9.93 -1.94 -4.07
CA GLU A 519 10.96 -1.12 -3.42
C GLU A 519 12.34 -1.33 -4.04
N THR A 520 12.72 -2.59 -4.29
CA THR A 520 14.02 -2.92 -4.89
C THR A 520 14.15 -2.33 -6.30
N MET A 521 13.07 -2.40 -7.09
CA MET A 521 13.03 -1.86 -8.45
C MET A 521 13.05 -0.34 -8.46
N ILE A 522 12.27 0.31 -7.58
CA ILE A 522 12.23 1.77 -7.44
C ILE A 522 13.61 2.30 -7.03
N LEU A 523 14.24 1.70 -6.01
CA LEU A 523 15.58 2.09 -5.56
C LEU A 523 16.63 1.93 -6.66
N THR A 524 16.54 0.85 -7.45
CA THR A 524 17.42 0.66 -8.61
C THR A 524 17.19 1.75 -9.65
N ALA A 525 15.92 2.06 -9.95
CA ALA A 525 15.55 3.04 -10.97
C ALA A 525 16.02 4.46 -10.62
N ILE A 526 15.93 4.85 -9.35
CA ILE A 526 16.45 6.16 -8.88
C ILE A 526 17.96 6.17 -8.63
N GLY A 527 18.66 5.04 -8.85
CA GLY A 527 20.11 4.94 -8.66
C GLY A 527 20.55 4.97 -7.20
N TRP A 528 19.73 4.48 -6.26
CA TRP A 528 20.10 4.44 -4.85
C TRP A 528 21.31 3.54 -4.59
N GLU A 529 22.27 4.05 -3.83
CA GLU A 529 23.47 3.30 -3.43
C GLU A 529 23.48 3.01 -1.92
N GLY A 530 23.99 1.84 -1.54
CA GLY A 530 24.09 1.43 -0.15
C GLY A 530 22.82 0.81 0.42
N HIS A 531 22.79 0.64 1.75
CA HIS A 531 21.63 0.10 2.44
C HIS A 531 20.50 1.14 2.52
N TYR A 532 19.27 0.73 2.22
CA TYR A 532 18.08 1.59 2.29
C TYR A 532 17.29 1.35 3.56
N SER A 533 16.71 0.15 3.71
CA SER A 533 15.96 -0.22 4.90
C SER A 533 16.47 -1.51 5.52
N LEU A 534 17.13 -1.37 6.67
CA LEU A 534 17.53 -2.45 7.56
C LEU A 534 16.96 -2.19 8.96
N GLY A 535 16.57 -3.25 9.67
CA GLY A 535 15.87 -3.09 10.95
C GLY A 535 14.39 -2.75 10.80
N LYS A 536 13.86 -2.02 11.78
CA LYS A 536 12.47 -1.56 11.79
C LYS A 536 12.25 -0.56 10.66
N ALA A 537 11.14 -0.74 9.93
CA ALA A 537 10.76 0.17 8.86
C ALA A 537 10.50 1.58 9.39
N ASP A 538 10.96 2.56 8.63
CA ASP A 538 10.85 3.98 8.94
C ASP A 538 9.72 4.61 8.09
N PRO A 539 8.76 5.32 8.70
CA PRO A 539 7.74 6.07 7.96
C PRO A 539 8.29 7.09 6.95
N SER A 540 9.46 7.68 7.20
CA SER A 540 10.10 8.61 6.26
C SER A 540 10.56 7.91 4.98
N HIS A 541 11.12 6.70 5.10
CA HIS A 541 11.42 5.85 3.95
C HIS A 541 10.13 5.43 3.23
N ALA A 542 9.05 5.13 3.96
CA ALA A 542 7.75 4.82 3.38
C ALA A 542 7.21 5.99 2.52
N ALA A 543 7.28 7.22 3.01
CA ALA A 543 6.89 8.41 2.26
C ALA A 543 7.78 8.60 1.02
N HIS A 544 9.11 8.56 1.20
CA HIS A 544 10.07 8.74 0.12
C HIS A 544 9.89 7.70 -1.01
N ILE A 545 9.76 6.42 -0.67
CA ILE A 545 9.64 5.37 -1.70
C ILE A 545 8.31 5.45 -2.45
N ILE A 546 7.24 5.91 -1.80
CA ILE A 546 5.96 6.18 -2.47
C ILE A 546 6.12 7.33 -3.46
N ALA A 547 6.72 8.45 -3.05
CA ALA A 547 6.96 9.59 -3.93
C ALA A 547 7.79 9.19 -5.16
N ALA A 548 8.90 8.50 -4.93
CA ALA A 548 9.79 8.00 -5.98
C ALA A 548 9.06 7.01 -6.91
N GLY A 549 8.34 6.03 -6.34
CA GLY A 549 7.54 5.08 -7.09
C GLY A 549 6.49 5.76 -7.95
N ARG A 550 5.83 6.79 -7.43
CA ARG A 550 4.81 7.55 -8.16
C ARG A 550 5.40 8.23 -9.40
N THR A 551 6.58 8.83 -9.30
CA THR A 551 7.26 9.46 -10.45
C THR A 551 7.66 8.44 -11.52
N LEU A 552 7.96 7.22 -11.10
CA LEU A 552 8.37 6.12 -11.99
C LEU A 552 7.19 5.30 -12.55
N GLY A 553 5.94 5.62 -12.19
CA GLY A 553 4.76 4.91 -12.68
C GLY A 553 4.36 3.67 -11.86
N PHE A 554 4.99 3.43 -10.70
CA PHE A 554 4.48 2.46 -9.73
C PHE A 554 3.24 3.02 -9.04
N ARG A 555 2.19 2.21 -8.98
CA ARG A 555 0.88 2.60 -8.42
C ARG A 555 0.34 1.52 -7.50
N LEU A 556 -0.58 1.90 -6.62
CA LEU A 556 -1.36 0.95 -5.86
C LEU A 556 -2.12 0.02 -6.80
N ALA A 557 -2.02 -1.30 -6.63
CA ALA A 557 -2.79 -2.23 -7.46
C ALA A 557 -4.29 -2.18 -7.11
N ARG A 558 -5.13 -2.71 -8.01
CA ARG A 558 -6.56 -2.86 -7.71
C ARG A 558 -6.75 -3.81 -6.53
N PHE A 559 -7.72 -3.51 -5.67
CA PHE A 559 -8.07 -4.36 -4.54
C PHE A 559 -8.39 -5.78 -5.00
N ARG A 560 -7.80 -6.75 -4.32
CA ARG A 560 -8.01 -8.18 -4.57
C ARG A 560 -7.98 -8.97 -3.27
N ASN A 561 -8.59 -10.14 -3.31
CA ASN A 561 -8.58 -11.14 -2.25
C ASN A 561 -8.69 -12.56 -2.82
N SER A 562 -8.90 -13.54 -1.96
CA SER A 562 -9.05 -14.96 -2.34
C SER A 562 -10.18 -15.25 -3.33
N ALA A 563 -11.19 -14.38 -3.43
CA ALA A 563 -12.33 -14.54 -4.33
C ALA A 563 -12.15 -13.84 -5.68
N GLY A 564 -11.23 -12.89 -5.80
CA GLY A 564 -11.10 -12.10 -7.02
C GLY A 564 -10.61 -10.68 -6.79
N TYR A 565 -10.72 -9.85 -7.83
CA TYR A 565 -10.70 -8.40 -7.68
C TYR A 565 -11.98 -7.93 -6.97
N VAL A 566 -11.84 -6.97 -6.07
CA VAL A 566 -12.96 -6.32 -5.37
C VAL A 566 -13.65 -5.35 -6.33
N THR A 567 -14.97 -5.41 -6.40
CA THR A 567 -15.82 -4.57 -7.26
C THR A 567 -16.39 -3.38 -6.50
N ASP A 568 -16.75 -2.32 -7.22
CA ASP A 568 -17.39 -1.13 -6.63
C ASP A 568 -18.70 -1.48 -5.89
N GLU A 569 -19.48 -2.44 -6.41
CA GLU A 569 -20.69 -2.93 -5.72
C GLU A 569 -20.38 -3.51 -4.33
N HIS A 570 -19.24 -4.19 -4.17
CA HIS A 570 -18.82 -4.74 -2.89
C HIS A 570 -18.47 -3.60 -1.92
N LEU A 571 -17.72 -2.60 -2.39
CA LEU A 571 -17.38 -1.40 -1.61
C LEU A 571 -18.63 -0.63 -1.16
N LEU A 572 -19.65 -0.52 -2.01
CA LEU A 572 -20.93 0.08 -1.65
C LEU A 572 -21.65 -0.70 -0.54
N ARG A 573 -21.68 -2.04 -0.61
CA ARG A 573 -22.26 -2.88 0.46
C ARG A 573 -21.56 -2.70 1.80
N ILE A 574 -20.24 -2.50 1.78
CA ILE A 574 -19.45 -2.25 3.00
C ILE A 574 -19.79 -0.87 3.59
N ALA A 575 -19.94 0.15 2.74
CA ALA A 575 -20.37 1.47 3.20
C ALA A 575 -21.77 1.38 3.87
N GLN A 576 -22.71 0.65 3.27
CA GLN A 576 -24.04 0.38 3.83
C GLN A 576 -23.99 -0.46 5.11
N GLY A 577 -23.02 -1.37 5.24
CA GLY A 577 -22.86 -2.21 6.42
C GLY A 577 -22.42 -1.47 7.70
N ARG A 578 -22.00 -0.19 7.60
CA ARG A 578 -21.63 0.66 8.76
C ARG A 578 -22.79 1.51 9.29
N THR A 579 -23.84 1.69 8.50
CA THR A 579 -25.00 2.53 8.86
C THR A 579 -26.13 1.74 9.51
N VAL A 580 -25.95 0.43 9.70
CA VAL A 580 -26.85 -0.51 10.40
C VAL A 580 -26.22 -0.91 11.72
#